data_AF-A0A662IC87-F1
#
_entry.id   AF-A0A662IC87-F1
#
_cell.length_a   1.000
_cell.length_b   1.000
_cell.length_c   1.000
_cell.angle_alpha   90.00
_cell.angle_beta   90.00
_cell.angle_gamma   90.00
#
_symmetry.space_group_name_H-M   'P 1'
#
loop_
_entity.id
_entity.type
_entity.pdbx_description
1 polymer ?
#
loop_
_entity_poly.entity_id
_entity_poly.type
_entity_poly.pdbx_seq_one_letter_code
_entity_poly.pdbx_strand_id
1 'polypeptide(L)'
;MGEDAYRLAEEVGTLDRVQLLNPVDVLIAPMDPAKAGGLVEEPLNIALMRVTSCAEGLKVAHFLCEDVIKRAPLLLAHELMEVARSLRPAPRKLSLSEAREILEREAGARADECLELLERECEDLVVESFNNAAAPTPRSLEADYVLAVAPGRIDLFEGSEYKEAVSVLTSLGMLTKLTVGEVSKYLKPLHTVWVRPVAESFEEAYREPVEKLLRRIL
;
A
#
# COMPACT_ATOMS: atom_id res chain seq x y z
N MET A 1 -3.75 -6.97 -8.68
CA MET A 1 -4.00 -7.21 -7.24
C MET A 1 -2.72 -7.75 -6.68
N GLY A 2 -2.18 -7.12 -5.64
CA GLY A 2 -1.14 -7.74 -4.83
C GLY A 2 -1.66 -9.05 -4.22
N GLU A 3 -0.78 -10.04 -4.13
CA GLU A 3 -1.10 -11.36 -3.57
C GLU A 3 -1.54 -11.26 -2.11
N ASP A 4 -0.89 -10.41 -1.32
CA ASP A 4 -1.17 -10.27 0.11
C ASP A 4 -2.58 -9.73 0.38
N ALA A 5 -2.99 -8.67 -0.33
CA ALA A 5 -4.33 -8.11 -0.23
C ALA A 5 -5.42 -9.13 -0.62
N TYR A 6 -5.14 -10.00 -1.60
CA TYR A 6 -6.07 -11.06 -1.99
C TYR A 6 -6.19 -12.13 -0.90
N ARG A 7 -5.06 -12.60 -0.35
CA ARG A 7 -5.04 -13.59 0.72
C ARG A 7 -5.72 -13.07 2.00
N LEU A 8 -5.48 -11.82 2.36
CA LEU A 8 -6.17 -11.18 3.48
C LEU A 8 -7.69 -11.12 3.25
N ALA A 9 -8.12 -10.70 2.06
CA ALA A 9 -9.53 -10.67 1.70
C ALA A 9 -10.19 -12.06 1.72
N GLU A 10 -9.46 -13.11 1.33
CA GLU A 10 -9.90 -14.50 1.44
C GLU A 10 -10.09 -14.91 2.91
N GLU A 11 -9.09 -14.64 3.76
CA GLU A 11 -9.11 -15.02 5.17
C GLU A 11 -10.24 -14.33 5.96
N VAL A 12 -10.51 -13.05 5.65
CA VAL A 12 -11.59 -12.28 6.30
C VAL A 12 -12.94 -12.41 5.58
N GLY A 13 -13.04 -13.23 4.53
CA GLY A 13 -14.30 -13.49 3.82
C GLY A 13 -14.88 -12.31 3.04
N THR A 14 -14.04 -11.42 2.51
CA THR A 14 -14.42 -10.19 1.79
C THR A 14 -13.85 -10.10 0.36
N LEU A 15 -13.59 -11.25 -0.28
CA LEU A 15 -13.08 -11.32 -1.66
C LEU A 15 -13.91 -10.54 -2.68
N ASP A 16 -15.22 -10.40 -2.46
CA ASP A 16 -16.14 -9.63 -3.30
C ASP A 16 -15.93 -8.11 -3.21
N ARG A 17 -15.23 -7.64 -2.16
CA ARG A 17 -14.93 -6.24 -1.88
C ARG A 17 -13.43 -5.96 -1.82
N VAL A 18 -12.60 -6.79 -2.43
CA VAL A 18 -11.14 -6.64 -2.39
C VAL A 18 -10.65 -5.26 -2.91
N GLN A 19 -11.40 -4.58 -3.79
CA GLN A 19 -11.08 -3.23 -4.26
C GLN A 19 -11.30 -2.15 -3.18
N LEU A 20 -12.10 -2.45 -2.16
CA LEU A 20 -12.23 -1.60 -0.96
C LEU A 20 -11.01 -1.74 -0.06
N LEU A 21 -10.54 -2.98 0.14
CA LEU A 21 -9.37 -3.29 0.98
C LEU A 21 -8.05 -2.82 0.37
N ASN A 22 -7.95 -2.88 -0.96
CA ASN A 22 -6.80 -2.38 -1.71
C ASN A 22 -7.28 -1.37 -2.79
N PRO A 23 -7.55 -0.12 -2.39
CA PRO A 23 -8.18 0.88 -3.24
C PRO A 23 -7.27 1.34 -4.38
N VAL A 24 -5.94 1.26 -4.20
CA VAL A 24 -4.94 1.72 -5.16
C VAL A 24 -3.97 0.58 -5.45
N ASP A 25 -3.96 0.10 -6.69
CA ASP A 25 -3.16 -1.06 -7.07
C ASP A 25 -2.46 -0.78 -8.40
N VAL A 26 -1.16 -1.00 -8.44
CA VAL A 26 -0.32 -0.74 -9.60
C VAL A 26 0.36 -2.02 -10.04
N LEU A 27 0.33 -2.28 -11.35
CA LEU A 27 1.10 -3.34 -11.97
C LEU A 27 2.20 -2.67 -12.80
N ILE A 28 3.44 -2.84 -12.34
CA ILE A 28 4.63 -2.33 -13.01
C ILE A 28 5.19 -3.35 -14.00
N ALA A 29 5.85 -2.89 -15.04
CA ALA A 29 6.49 -3.76 -16.02
C ALA A 29 7.95 -3.35 -16.25
N PRO A 30 8.87 -4.30 -16.45
CA PRO A 30 10.21 -3.99 -16.93
C PRO A 30 10.17 -3.47 -18.37
N MET A 31 11.24 -2.81 -18.76
CA MET A 31 11.49 -2.37 -20.13
C MET A 31 12.28 -3.41 -20.90
N ASP A 32 12.01 -3.50 -22.20
CA ASP A 32 12.85 -4.22 -23.15
C ASP A 32 14.14 -3.40 -23.36
N PRO A 33 15.33 -3.94 -23.03
CA PRO A 33 16.59 -3.22 -23.17
C PRO A 33 16.83 -2.73 -24.60
N ALA A 34 16.36 -3.47 -25.61
CA ALA A 34 16.51 -3.09 -27.01
C ALA A 34 15.64 -1.88 -27.40
N LYS A 35 14.52 -1.67 -26.70
CA LYS A 35 13.60 -0.54 -26.90
C LYS A 35 13.90 0.65 -26.00
N ALA A 36 14.63 0.43 -24.90
CA ALA A 36 14.88 1.41 -23.86
C ALA A 36 16.36 1.80 -23.70
N GLY A 37 17.20 1.54 -24.71
CA GLY A 37 18.60 1.97 -24.71
C GLY A 37 19.44 1.32 -23.61
N GLY A 38 19.17 0.06 -23.28
CA GLY A 38 19.84 -0.69 -22.22
C GLY A 38 19.24 -0.53 -20.82
N LEU A 39 18.25 0.35 -20.64
CA LEU A 39 17.51 0.45 -19.37
C LEU A 39 16.50 -0.70 -19.23
N VAL A 40 16.52 -1.36 -18.07
CA VAL A 40 15.65 -2.52 -17.78
C VAL A 40 14.54 -2.15 -16.79
N GLU A 41 14.85 -1.30 -15.80
CA GLU A 41 13.91 -0.94 -14.73
C GLU A 41 13.90 0.57 -14.48
N GLU A 42 12.74 1.06 -14.09
CA GLU A 42 12.51 2.43 -13.62
C GLU A 42 11.50 2.35 -12.46
N PRO A 43 11.69 3.07 -11.35
CA PRO A 43 10.72 3.09 -10.25
C PRO A 43 9.33 3.45 -10.73
N LEU A 44 8.31 2.69 -10.32
CA LEU A 44 6.92 2.91 -10.72
C LEU A 44 6.77 3.03 -12.24
N ASN A 45 7.38 2.13 -13.03
CA ASN A 45 7.11 1.98 -14.47
C ASN A 45 5.75 1.28 -14.68
N ILE A 46 4.68 2.00 -14.36
CA ILE A 46 3.30 1.51 -14.27
C ILE A 46 2.79 1.11 -15.65
N ALA A 47 2.40 -0.15 -15.83
CA ALA A 47 1.74 -0.64 -17.05
C ALA A 47 0.21 -0.57 -16.92
N LEU A 48 -0.32 -1.00 -15.78
CA LEU A 48 -1.73 -0.96 -15.44
C LEU A 48 -1.90 -0.38 -14.03
N MET A 49 -2.98 0.35 -13.81
CA MET A 49 -3.32 0.92 -12.51
C MET A 49 -4.81 0.81 -12.24
N ARG A 50 -5.17 0.54 -10.98
CA ARG A 50 -6.54 0.64 -10.46
C ARG A 50 -6.57 1.69 -9.37
N VAL A 51 -7.60 2.54 -9.42
CA VAL A 51 -7.95 3.46 -8.33
C VAL A 51 -9.44 3.29 -8.04
N THR A 52 -9.78 3.11 -6.77
CA THR A 52 -11.14 2.91 -6.29
C THR A 52 -11.55 4.11 -5.46
N SER A 53 -12.68 4.71 -5.82
CA SER A 53 -13.35 5.75 -5.04
C SER A 53 -14.48 5.13 -4.23
N CYS A 54 -14.67 5.60 -3.00
CA CYS A 54 -15.68 5.10 -2.07
C CYS A 54 -16.64 6.21 -1.58
N ALA A 55 -16.45 7.48 -2.00
CA ALA A 55 -17.26 8.63 -1.57
C ALA A 55 -18.78 8.47 -1.84
N GLU A 56 -19.15 7.85 -2.96
CA GLU A 56 -20.54 7.64 -3.37
C GLU A 56 -20.75 6.17 -3.77
N GLY A 57 -20.32 5.27 -2.87
CA GLY A 57 -20.25 3.84 -3.14
C GLY A 57 -18.98 3.45 -3.93
N LEU A 58 -18.81 2.14 -4.14
CA LEU A 58 -17.60 1.58 -4.73
C LEU A 58 -17.54 1.83 -6.25
N LYS A 59 -16.66 2.76 -6.67
CA LYS A 59 -16.42 3.10 -8.08
C LYS A 59 -14.98 2.80 -8.45
N VAL A 60 -14.79 1.82 -9.33
CA VAL A 60 -13.46 1.39 -9.78
C VAL A 60 -13.09 2.05 -11.10
N ALA A 61 -11.89 2.63 -11.19
CA ALA A 61 -11.29 3.10 -12.42
C ALA A 61 -10.02 2.29 -12.73
N HIS A 62 -9.90 1.84 -13.98
CA HIS A 62 -8.69 1.18 -14.49
C HIS A 62 -7.98 2.08 -15.49
N PHE A 63 -6.66 2.01 -15.53
CA PHE A 63 -5.81 2.76 -16.43
C PHE A 63 -4.75 1.87 -17.08
N LEU A 64 -4.39 2.17 -18.32
CA LEU A 64 -3.37 1.48 -19.11
C LEU A 64 -2.36 2.51 -19.64
N CYS A 65 -1.08 2.33 -19.29
CA CYS A 65 -0.01 3.22 -19.76
C CYS A 65 0.57 2.72 -21.08
N GLU A 66 0.11 3.26 -22.21
CA GLU A 66 0.43 2.73 -23.54
C GLU A 66 1.92 2.83 -23.89
N ASP A 67 2.59 3.87 -23.39
CA ASP A 67 4.03 4.08 -23.54
C ASP A 67 4.85 3.00 -22.82
N VAL A 68 4.40 2.56 -21.65
CA VAL A 68 5.01 1.44 -20.91
C VAL A 68 4.79 0.13 -21.64
N ILE A 69 3.57 -0.16 -22.11
CA ILE A 69 3.28 -1.39 -22.88
C ILE A 69 4.15 -1.49 -24.14
N LYS A 70 4.33 -0.38 -24.87
CA LYS A 70 5.16 -0.35 -26.09
C LYS A 70 6.63 -0.70 -25.80
N ARG A 71 7.14 -0.24 -24.65
CA ARG A 71 8.52 -0.43 -24.21
C ARG A 71 8.74 -1.76 -23.49
N ALA A 72 7.70 -2.48 -23.08
CA ALA A 72 7.83 -3.78 -22.43
C ALA A 72 8.34 -4.88 -23.40
N PRO A 73 8.93 -5.97 -22.88
CA PRO A 73 9.25 -7.17 -23.65
C PRO A 73 8.01 -7.71 -24.39
N LEU A 74 8.19 -8.23 -25.62
CA LEU A 74 7.07 -8.56 -26.51
C LEU A 74 6.01 -9.48 -25.88
N LEU A 75 6.44 -10.59 -25.28
CA LEU A 75 5.52 -11.56 -24.67
C LEU A 75 4.82 -10.95 -23.44
N LEU A 76 5.54 -10.17 -22.64
CA LEU A 76 4.95 -9.48 -21.49
C LEU A 76 3.91 -8.45 -21.94
N ALA A 77 4.20 -7.67 -22.98
CA ALA A 77 3.26 -6.69 -23.54
C ALA A 77 1.96 -7.36 -24.00
N HIS A 78 2.04 -8.57 -24.55
CA HIS A 78 0.87 -9.37 -24.92
C HIS A 78 0.04 -9.75 -23.68
N GLU A 79 0.68 -10.32 -22.66
CA GLU A 79 -0.02 -10.69 -21.41
C GLU A 79 -0.66 -9.48 -20.72
N LEU A 80 0.04 -8.35 -20.65
CA LEU A 80 -0.50 -7.10 -20.10
C LEU A 80 -1.76 -6.64 -20.86
N MET A 81 -1.78 -6.80 -22.18
CA MET A 81 -2.95 -6.47 -23.00
C MET A 81 -4.10 -7.46 -22.79
N GLU A 82 -3.83 -8.75 -22.58
CA GLU A 82 -4.88 -9.71 -22.22
C GLU A 82 -5.51 -9.38 -20.86
N VAL A 83 -4.68 -9.06 -19.86
CA VAL A 83 -5.17 -8.56 -18.56
C VAL A 83 -6.00 -7.30 -18.76
N ALA A 84 -5.52 -6.31 -19.52
CA ALA A 84 -6.26 -5.07 -19.78
C ALA A 84 -7.65 -5.31 -20.39
N ARG A 85 -7.80 -6.33 -21.26
CA ARG A 85 -9.09 -6.69 -21.88
C ARG A 85 -10.06 -7.38 -20.94
N SER A 86 -9.56 -8.07 -19.91
CA SER A 86 -10.40 -8.75 -18.91
C SER A 86 -10.96 -7.79 -17.85
N LEU A 87 -10.31 -6.63 -17.64
CA LEU A 87 -10.72 -5.64 -16.64
C LEU A 87 -12.10 -5.03 -16.92
N ARG A 88 -12.85 -4.79 -15.84
CA ARG A 88 -14.17 -4.13 -15.85
C ARG A 88 -14.24 -3.08 -14.74
N PRO A 89 -14.47 -1.78 -15.06
CA PRO A 89 -14.64 -1.22 -16.40
C PRO A 89 -13.36 -1.30 -17.23
N ALA A 90 -13.49 -1.16 -18.56
CA ALA A 90 -12.34 -1.16 -19.46
C ALA A 90 -11.36 -0.03 -19.10
N PRO A 91 -10.04 -0.26 -19.20
CA PRO A 91 -9.06 0.72 -18.79
C PRO A 91 -9.04 1.95 -19.70
N ARG A 92 -8.92 3.13 -19.09
CA ARG A 92 -8.63 4.37 -19.80
C ARG A 92 -7.14 4.42 -20.14
N LYS A 93 -6.82 4.89 -21.34
CA LYS A 93 -5.43 5.03 -21.78
C LYS A 93 -4.84 6.30 -21.19
N LEU A 94 -3.63 6.20 -20.66
CA LEU A 94 -2.83 7.29 -20.14
C LEU A 94 -1.37 7.12 -20.59
N SER A 95 -0.60 8.18 -20.41
CA SER A 95 0.86 8.13 -20.32
C SER A 95 1.32 7.75 -18.92
N LEU A 96 2.56 7.28 -18.80
CA LEU A 96 3.19 7.04 -17.50
C LEU A 96 3.20 8.29 -16.60
N SER A 97 3.40 9.48 -17.17
CA SER A 97 3.38 10.74 -16.42
C SER A 97 2.01 11.06 -15.83
N GLU A 98 0.93 10.86 -16.58
CA GLU A 98 -0.44 11.06 -16.09
C GLU A 98 -0.79 10.06 -14.99
N ALA A 99 -0.38 8.79 -15.15
CA ALA A 99 -0.61 7.77 -14.12
C ALA A 99 0.14 8.10 -12.81
N ARG A 100 1.39 8.58 -12.90
CA ARG A 100 2.15 9.05 -11.73
C ARG A 100 1.50 10.27 -11.08
N GLU A 101 0.98 11.21 -11.86
CA GLU A 101 0.28 12.38 -11.31
C GLU A 101 -0.99 11.96 -10.52
N ILE A 102 -1.78 11.03 -11.05
CA ILE A 102 -2.94 10.47 -10.33
C ILE A 102 -2.50 9.80 -9.02
N LEU A 103 -1.43 9.00 -9.07
CA LEU A 103 -0.90 8.32 -7.89
C LEU A 103 -0.44 9.30 -6.82
N GLU A 104 0.25 10.38 -7.22
CA GLU A 104 0.78 11.38 -6.30
C GLU A 104 -0.29 12.32 -5.73
N ARG A 105 -1.31 12.68 -6.52
CA ARG A 105 -2.26 13.75 -6.16
C ARG A 105 -3.63 13.27 -5.73
N GLU A 106 -4.10 12.14 -6.28
CA GLU A 106 -5.48 11.70 -6.11
C GLU A 106 -5.59 10.41 -5.31
N ALA A 107 -4.66 9.48 -5.51
CA ALA A 107 -4.79 8.12 -4.98
C ALA A 107 -4.91 8.06 -3.44
N GLY A 108 -4.18 8.92 -2.71
CA GLY A 108 -4.32 9.02 -1.25
C GLY A 108 -5.72 9.47 -0.83
N ALA A 109 -6.26 10.53 -1.43
CA ALA A 109 -7.62 10.98 -1.13
C ALA A 109 -8.67 9.89 -1.45
N ARG A 110 -8.47 9.12 -2.52
CA ARG A 110 -9.34 7.97 -2.85
C ARG A 110 -9.24 6.82 -1.85
N ALA A 111 -8.03 6.53 -1.38
CA ALA A 111 -7.82 5.56 -0.32
C ALA A 111 -8.48 6.01 1.00
N ASP A 112 -8.41 7.30 1.35
CA ASP A 112 -9.09 7.87 2.52
C ASP A 112 -10.61 7.70 2.48
N GLU A 113 -11.24 7.87 1.30
CA GLU A 113 -12.68 7.61 1.13
C GLU A 113 -13.03 6.14 1.49
N CYS A 114 -12.17 5.21 1.11
CA CYS A 114 -12.37 3.78 1.35
C CYS A 114 -12.07 3.38 2.79
N LEU A 115 -11.04 4.00 3.39
CA LEU A 115 -10.73 3.88 4.81
C LEU A 115 -11.89 4.39 5.67
N GLU A 116 -12.48 5.54 5.35
CA GLU A 116 -13.64 6.08 6.06
C GLU A 116 -14.86 5.16 6.01
N LEU A 117 -15.07 4.46 4.89
CA LEU A 117 -16.14 3.48 4.80
C LEU A 117 -15.87 2.28 5.74
N LEU A 118 -14.63 1.78 5.76
CA LEU A 118 -14.24 0.67 6.61
C LEU A 118 -14.30 1.02 8.11
N GLU A 119 -13.88 2.22 8.51
CA GLU A 119 -14.01 2.72 9.89
C GLU A 119 -15.45 2.70 10.41
N ARG A 120 -16.45 2.81 9.51
CA ARG A 120 -17.87 2.78 9.89
C ARG A 120 -18.46 1.37 9.94
N GLU A 121 -17.84 0.42 9.28
CA GLU A 121 -18.32 -0.96 9.13
C GLU A 121 -17.59 -1.94 10.06
N CYS A 122 -16.36 -1.63 10.44
CA CYS A 122 -15.49 -2.48 11.24
C CYS A 122 -15.30 -1.90 12.65
N GLU A 123 -15.25 -2.78 13.64
CA GLU A 123 -14.90 -2.41 15.02
C GLU A 123 -13.39 -2.22 15.18
N ASP A 124 -12.62 -3.18 14.66
CA ASP A 124 -11.16 -3.15 14.61
C ASP A 124 -10.69 -3.06 13.15
N LEU A 125 -9.74 -2.15 12.87
CA LEU A 125 -9.17 -1.97 11.55
C LEU A 125 -7.64 -1.94 11.59
N VAL A 126 -7.01 -2.73 10.73
CA VAL A 126 -5.56 -2.73 10.53
C VAL A 126 -5.25 -2.16 9.15
N VAL A 127 -4.45 -1.09 9.13
CA VAL A 127 -3.97 -0.47 7.89
C VAL A 127 -2.51 -0.85 7.68
N GLU A 128 -2.23 -1.61 6.62
CA GLU A 128 -0.85 -1.97 6.25
C GLU A 128 -0.23 -0.89 5.36
N SER A 129 1.04 -0.55 5.62
CA SER A 129 1.79 0.40 4.79
C SER A 129 2.22 -0.21 3.47
N PHE A 130 2.20 0.57 2.38
CA PHE A 130 2.91 0.20 1.16
C PHE A 130 4.43 0.36 1.37
N ASN A 131 5.16 -0.76 1.35
CA ASN A 131 6.58 -0.83 1.73
C ASN A 131 6.83 -0.35 3.16
N ASN A 132 7.48 0.79 3.33
CA ASN A 132 7.82 1.38 4.62
C ASN A 132 7.27 2.80 4.77
N ALA A 133 6.24 3.18 4.00
CA ALA A 133 5.60 4.48 4.10
C ALA A 133 5.07 4.71 5.53
N ALA A 134 5.39 5.87 6.11
CA ALA A 134 4.92 6.25 7.44
C ALA A 134 3.41 6.52 7.48
N ALA A 135 2.86 7.01 6.37
CA ALA A 135 1.44 7.28 6.19
C ALA A 135 1.03 6.79 4.79
N PRO A 136 0.55 5.54 4.65
CA PRO A 136 0.09 5.03 3.35
C PRO A 136 -1.05 5.86 2.75
N THR A 137 -1.83 6.55 3.59
CA THR A 137 -2.82 7.54 3.19
C THR A 137 -2.95 8.62 4.28
N PRO A 138 -3.34 9.87 3.98
CA PRO A 138 -3.39 10.91 5.00
C PRO A 138 -4.22 10.54 6.24
N ARG A 139 -5.39 9.90 6.06
CA ARG A 139 -6.26 9.48 7.16
C ARG A 139 -5.70 8.33 7.99
N SER A 140 -4.74 7.54 7.50
CA SER A 140 -4.13 6.47 8.31
C SER A 140 -3.35 7.00 9.52
N LEU A 141 -3.07 8.31 9.56
CA LEU A 141 -2.48 8.97 10.73
C LEU A 141 -3.46 9.13 11.90
N GLU A 142 -4.76 8.89 11.69
CA GLU A 142 -5.76 8.88 12.77
C GLU A 142 -5.81 7.54 13.51
N ALA A 143 -4.96 6.58 13.16
CA ALA A 143 -4.88 5.29 13.87
C ALA A 143 -4.55 5.51 15.36
N ASP A 144 -5.17 4.72 16.25
CA ASP A 144 -4.91 4.78 17.69
C ASP A 144 -3.49 4.32 18.06
N TYR A 145 -2.98 3.35 17.31
CA TYR A 145 -1.66 2.76 17.51
C TYR A 145 -0.96 2.51 16.18
N VAL A 146 0.38 2.63 16.19
CA VAL A 146 1.23 2.32 15.04
C VAL A 146 2.23 1.22 15.42
N LEU A 147 2.26 0.15 14.62
CA LEU A 147 3.22 -0.94 14.76
C LEU A 147 4.35 -0.74 13.74
N ALA A 148 5.56 -0.43 14.21
CA ALA A 148 6.75 -0.47 13.36
C ALA A 148 7.38 -1.86 13.42
N VAL A 149 7.20 -2.62 12.35
CA VAL A 149 7.72 -3.99 12.23
C VAL A 149 9.10 -3.95 11.57
N ALA A 150 10.08 -4.59 12.20
CA ALA A 150 11.43 -4.75 11.67
C ALA A 150 11.94 -6.18 11.90
N PRO A 151 12.97 -6.64 11.17
CA PRO A 151 13.59 -7.93 11.46
C PRO A 151 13.97 -8.05 12.95
N GLY A 152 13.38 -9.02 13.64
CA GLY A 152 13.66 -9.33 15.03
C GLY A 152 12.90 -8.50 16.08
N ARG A 153 12.07 -7.52 15.71
CA ARG A 153 11.29 -6.75 16.68
C ARG A 153 10.06 -6.05 16.11
N ILE A 154 9.12 -5.73 16.99
CA ILE A 154 7.96 -4.89 16.71
C ILE A 154 7.91 -3.79 17.78
N ASP A 155 7.91 -2.54 17.35
CA ASP A 155 7.79 -1.37 18.20
C ASP A 155 6.34 -0.82 18.12
N LEU A 156 5.69 -0.65 19.27
CA LEU A 156 4.34 -0.07 19.40
C LEU A 156 4.47 1.40 19.76
N PHE A 157 3.85 2.27 18.97
CA PHE A 157 3.76 3.71 19.20
C PHE A 157 2.32 4.14 19.46
N GLU A 158 2.15 5.16 20.28
CA GLU A 158 0.88 5.89 20.41
C GLU A 158 0.61 6.63 19.09
N GLY A 159 -0.58 6.47 18.54
CA GLY A 159 -0.93 7.05 17.24
C GLY A 159 -0.88 8.58 17.22
N SER A 160 -1.32 9.22 18.31
CA SER A 160 -1.28 10.68 18.43
C SER A 160 0.14 11.25 18.42
N GLU A 161 1.08 10.62 19.15
CA GLU A 161 2.50 10.99 19.14
C GLU A 161 3.13 10.72 17.76
N TYR A 162 2.75 9.61 17.11
CA TYR A 162 3.23 9.28 15.77
C TYR A 162 2.79 10.33 14.74
N LYS A 163 1.51 10.69 14.75
CA LYS A 163 0.94 11.74 13.90
C LYS A 163 1.62 13.09 14.12
N GLU A 164 1.91 13.46 15.37
CA GLU A 164 2.64 14.69 15.68
C GLU A 164 4.06 14.67 15.08
N ALA A 165 4.80 13.57 15.24
CA ALA A 165 6.13 13.43 14.66
C ALA A 165 6.10 13.51 13.12
N VAL A 166 5.14 12.84 12.46
CA VAL A 166 4.95 12.94 11.01
C VAL A 166 4.65 14.39 10.61
N SER A 167 3.78 15.09 11.34
CA SER A 167 3.40 16.48 11.05
C SER A 167 4.59 17.44 11.15
N VAL A 168 5.41 17.29 12.20
CA VAL A 168 6.65 18.08 12.39
C VAL A 168 7.62 17.83 11.23
N LEU A 169 7.90 16.57 10.91
CA LEU A 169 8.85 16.22 9.83
C LEU A 169 8.34 16.71 8.47
N THR A 170 7.04 16.62 8.23
CA THR A 170 6.40 17.13 7.03
C THR A 170 6.55 18.65 6.90
N SER A 171 6.36 19.40 8.01
CA SER A 171 6.54 20.86 8.04
C SER A 171 7.98 21.30 7.74
N LEU A 172 8.96 20.43 7.97
CA LEU A 172 10.37 20.64 7.64
C LEU A 172 10.68 20.34 6.15
N GLY A 173 9.67 20.08 5.33
CA GLY A 173 9.80 19.85 3.89
C GLY A 173 9.99 18.38 3.50
N MET A 174 9.83 17.43 4.42
CA MET A 174 9.97 15.99 4.15
C MET A 174 8.70 15.33 3.56
N LEU A 175 7.84 16.12 2.90
CA LEU A 175 6.45 15.79 2.53
C LEU A 175 6.23 14.46 1.78
N THR A 176 7.15 14.02 0.92
CA THR A 176 6.82 12.99 -0.10
C THR A 176 7.45 11.63 0.14
N LYS A 177 8.19 11.42 1.23
CA LYS A 177 8.99 10.19 1.42
C LYS A 177 9.18 9.73 2.84
N LEU A 178 8.36 10.20 3.80
CA LEU A 178 8.54 9.78 5.18
C LEU A 178 8.33 8.28 5.33
N THR A 179 9.38 7.63 5.78
CA THR A 179 9.37 6.21 6.11
C THR A 179 9.14 6.03 7.60
N VAL A 180 8.55 4.89 7.99
CA VAL A 180 8.38 4.52 9.40
C VAL A 180 9.72 4.63 10.13
N GLY A 181 10.82 4.17 9.51
CA GLY A 181 12.16 4.24 10.10
C GLY A 181 12.71 5.66 10.29
N GLU A 182 12.24 6.66 9.54
CA GLU A 182 12.60 8.06 9.78
C GLU A 182 11.82 8.65 10.94
N VAL A 183 10.52 8.37 11.00
CA VAL A 183 9.64 8.84 12.08
C VAL A 183 10.03 8.23 13.42
N SER A 184 10.27 6.91 13.46
CA SER A 184 10.61 6.18 14.68
C SER A 184 11.91 6.64 15.36
N LYS A 185 12.79 7.41 14.68
CA LYS A 185 14.00 7.99 15.30
C LYS A 185 13.67 9.05 16.34
N TYR A 186 12.50 9.67 16.24
CA TYR A 186 12.08 10.79 17.08
C TYR A 186 11.07 10.39 18.14
N LEU A 187 10.69 9.11 18.17
CA LEU A 187 9.67 8.58 19.06
C LEU A 187 10.27 7.54 20.00
N LYS A 188 9.71 7.46 21.20
CA LYS A 188 9.98 6.35 22.11
C LYS A 188 8.81 5.38 22.01
N PRO A 189 9.06 4.08 21.73
CA PRO A 189 7.96 3.12 21.71
C PRO A 189 7.34 2.97 23.10
N LEU A 190 6.02 2.84 23.15
CA LEU A 190 5.28 2.44 24.34
C LEU A 190 5.73 1.05 24.79
N HIS A 191 5.94 0.17 23.81
CA HIS A 191 6.40 -1.19 24.04
C HIS A 191 7.21 -1.71 22.84
N THR A 192 8.19 -2.56 23.14
CA THR A 192 8.96 -3.29 22.13
C THR A 192 8.84 -4.77 22.41
N VAL A 193 8.43 -5.53 21.40
CA VAL A 193 8.37 -7.00 21.45
C VAL A 193 9.44 -7.57 20.52
N TRP A 194 10.20 -8.54 21.02
CA TRP A 194 11.25 -9.19 20.23
C TRP A 194 10.70 -10.43 19.52
N VAL A 195 11.01 -10.54 18.24
CA VAL A 195 10.63 -11.66 17.38
C VAL A 195 11.86 -12.53 17.15
N ARG A 196 11.72 -13.84 17.32
CA ARG A 196 12.84 -14.75 17.11
C ARG A 196 13.09 -14.90 15.61
N PRO A 197 14.36 -14.92 15.15
CA PRO A 197 14.71 -15.02 13.73
C PRO A 197 14.41 -16.40 13.11
N VAL A 198 14.01 -17.39 13.91
CA VAL A 198 13.81 -18.77 13.47
C VAL A 198 12.57 -19.34 14.14
N ALA A 199 11.56 -19.65 13.34
CA ALA A 199 10.54 -20.62 13.68
C ALA A 199 10.42 -21.56 12.48
N GLU A 200 10.01 -22.82 12.72
CA GLU A 200 9.74 -23.78 11.64
C GLU A 200 8.58 -23.29 10.75
N SER A 201 7.72 -22.41 11.27
CA SER A 201 6.69 -21.67 10.55
C SER A 201 6.64 -20.19 10.97
N PHE A 202 6.27 -19.30 10.04
CA PHE A 202 6.11 -17.88 10.35
C PHE A 202 5.08 -17.63 11.47
N GLU A 203 3.96 -18.35 11.45
CA GLU A 203 2.89 -18.22 12.44
C GLU A 203 3.39 -18.44 13.87
N GLU A 204 4.28 -19.41 14.08
CA GLU A 204 4.86 -19.68 15.40
C GLU A 204 5.79 -18.56 15.88
N ALA A 205 6.57 -17.95 14.98
CA ALA A 205 7.44 -16.83 15.34
C ALA A 205 6.65 -15.62 15.85
N TYR A 206 5.45 -15.39 15.30
CA TYR A 206 4.64 -14.22 15.59
C TYR A 206 3.52 -14.45 16.62
N ARG A 207 3.17 -15.71 16.97
CA ARG A 207 2.11 -16.01 17.94
C ARG A 207 2.30 -15.30 19.29
N GLU A 208 3.39 -15.59 19.99
CA GLU A 208 3.66 -14.96 21.29
C GLU A 208 3.85 -13.44 21.18
N PRO A 209 4.58 -12.90 20.17
CA PRO A 209 4.68 -11.47 19.99
C PRO A 209 3.36 -10.74 19.77
N VAL A 210 2.49 -11.28 18.91
CA VAL A 210 1.18 -10.70 18.60
C VAL A 210 0.29 -10.74 19.84
N GLU A 211 0.24 -11.86 20.58
CA GLU A 211 -0.52 -11.93 21.84
C GLU A 211 -0.08 -10.88 22.86
N LYS A 212 1.23 -10.61 22.97
CA LYS A 212 1.76 -9.58 23.87
C LYS A 212 1.33 -8.17 23.45
N LEU A 213 1.29 -7.90 22.15
CA LEU A 213 0.85 -6.62 21.60
C LEU A 213 -0.66 -6.43 21.80
N LEU A 214 -1.47 -7.45 21.48
CA LEU A 214 -2.93 -7.37 21.60
C LEU A 214 -3.37 -7.05 23.03
N ARG A 215 -2.72 -7.62 24.07
CA ARG A 215 -3.00 -7.29 25.49
C ARG A 215 -2.70 -5.84 25.89
N ARG A 216 -2.07 -5.06 25.02
CA ARG A 216 -1.78 -3.64 25.24
C ARG A 216 -2.73 -2.72 24.48
N ILE A 217 -3.35 -3.24 23.43
CA ILE A 217 -4.22 -2.52 22.51
C ILE A 217 -5.70 -2.74 22.90
N LEU A 218 -6.06 -3.99 23.24
CA LEU A 218 -7.39 -4.46 23.64
C LEU A 218 -7.44 -4.71 25.15
#